data_AF-F7ASW5-F1
#
_entry.id   AF-F7ASW5-F1
#
_cell.length_a   1.000
_cell.length_b   1.000
_cell.length_c   1.000
_cell.angle_alpha   90.00
_cell.angle_beta   90.00
_cell.angle_gamma   90.00
#
_symmetry.space_group_name_H-M   'P 1'
#
loop_
_entity.id
_entity.type
_entity.pdbx_description
1 polymer ?
#
loop_
_entity_poly.entity_id
_entity_poly.type
_entity_poly.pdbx_seq_one_letter_code
_entity_poly.pdbx_strand_id
1 'polypeptide(L)'
;MLRRCWSSHSNFQLQLCTYWSQMSVKHYSVSNYQAPEWAKDILKKPEKRVKLAVLPTPIHKWRLDGLPQDVELFIKRDDMTGSTLSGNKVRKLEFILGDALSRGCKAVITCGSIQSNHCRATAVAARELGLDSYLLLRNKSPILPCFDNLGNLPSMLCGSQIYFIPKNSKYETTIKPKQEQLAREIE
;
A
#
# COMPACT_ATOMS: atom_id res chain seq x y z
N MET A 1 34.81 11.30 1.96
CA MET A 1 35.12 10.46 3.13
C MET A 1 33.85 10.33 3.98
N LEU A 2 33.00 9.34 3.72
CA LEU A 2 31.91 8.93 4.61
C LEU A 2 31.83 7.41 4.51
N ARG A 3 32.41 6.74 5.50
CA ARG A 3 32.32 5.29 5.72
C ARG A 3 31.00 5.03 6.45
N ARG A 4 30.18 4.12 5.93
CA ARG A 4 29.20 3.38 6.75
C ARG A 4 29.46 1.91 6.58
N CYS A 5 30.07 1.33 7.62
CA CYS A 5 30.15 -0.11 7.83
C CYS A 5 28.74 -0.69 7.91
N TRP A 6 28.44 -1.65 7.04
CA TRP A 6 27.48 -2.72 7.31
C TRP A 6 28.23 -4.02 7.05
N SER A 7 28.72 -4.64 8.14
CA SER A 7 29.44 -5.90 8.07
C SER A 7 28.46 -7.07 7.99
N SER A 8 28.82 -7.99 7.09
CA SER A 8 28.38 -9.39 6.95
C SER A 8 26.88 -9.60 6.69
N HIS A 9 26.55 -9.59 5.40
CA HIS A 9 25.71 -10.53 4.60
C HIS A 9 25.25 -9.83 3.30
N SER A 10 26.11 -8.99 2.71
CA SER A 10 25.74 -7.97 1.72
C SER A 10 25.67 -8.44 0.27
N ASN A 11 26.14 -9.66 -0.06
CA ASN A 11 26.14 -10.10 -1.47
C ASN A 11 24.76 -10.52 -1.96
N PHE A 12 23.88 -11.07 -1.12
CA PHE A 12 22.55 -11.51 -1.58
C PHE A 12 21.57 -10.33 -1.79
N GLN A 13 21.73 -9.26 -1.00
CA GLN A 13 20.84 -8.10 -1.01
C GLN A 13 21.15 -7.12 -2.16
N LEU A 14 22.43 -6.94 -2.49
CA LEU A 14 22.88 -6.13 -3.64
C LEU A 14 22.54 -6.80 -4.99
N GLN A 15 22.57 -8.13 -5.03
CA GLN A 15 22.29 -8.90 -6.24
C GLN A 15 20.79 -8.91 -6.59
N LEU A 16 19.91 -8.87 -5.59
CA LEU A 16 18.47 -8.65 -5.81
C LEU A 16 18.19 -7.24 -6.33
N CYS A 17 18.74 -6.18 -5.71
CA CYS A 17 18.54 -4.80 -6.19
C CYS A 17 18.92 -4.60 -7.67
N THR A 18 19.96 -5.28 -8.15
CA THR A 18 20.43 -5.18 -9.53
C THR A 18 19.60 -6.03 -10.52
N TYR A 19 19.14 -7.21 -10.12
CA TYR A 19 18.31 -8.08 -10.97
C TYR A 19 16.93 -7.47 -11.30
N TRP A 20 16.32 -6.73 -10.37
CA TRP A 20 15.01 -6.11 -10.58
C TRP A 20 15.04 -4.86 -11.45
N SER A 21 16.20 -4.21 -11.63
CA SER A 21 16.35 -3.12 -12.60
C SER A 21 16.22 -3.59 -14.06
N GLN A 22 16.31 -4.90 -14.31
CA GLN A 22 16.23 -5.51 -15.65
C GLN A 22 14.91 -6.24 -15.93
N MET A 23 14.07 -6.50 -14.91
CA MET A 23 12.71 -6.99 -15.14
C MET A 23 11.88 -5.84 -15.70
N SER A 24 11.49 -5.96 -16.98
CA SER A 24 10.61 -5.04 -17.72
C SER A 24 9.61 -4.33 -16.81
N VAL A 25 10.00 -3.14 -16.32
CA VAL A 25 9.15 -2.31 -15.48
C VAL A 25 7.97 -1.95 -16.37
N LYS A 26 6.78 -2.48 -16.06
CA LYS A 26 5.55 -1.94 -16.64
C LYS A 26 5.62 -0.44 -16.39
N HIS A 27 5.73 0.36 -17.45
CA HIS A 27 5.74 1.80 -17.31
C HIS A 27 4.34 2.21 -16.87
N TYR A 28 4.15 2.31 -15.55
CA TYR A 28 2.93 2.79 -14.96
C TYR A 28 2.83 4.28 -15.25
N SER A 29 2.00 4.63 -16.24
CA SER A 29 1.74 6.03 -16.59
C SER A 29 0.65 6.60 -15.69
N VAL A 30 0.92 7.76 -15.09
CA VAL A 30 -0.12 8.57 -14.45
C VAL A 30 -1.04 9.13 -15.53
N SER A 31 -2.35 9.03 -15.30
CA SER A 31 -3.39 9.53 -16.19
C SER A 31 -4.32 10.49 -15.45
N ASN A 32 -4.99 11.38 -16.18
CA ASN A 32 -6.05 12.21 -15.60
C ASN A 32 -7.27 11.35 -15.27
N TYR A 33 -7.85 11.54 -14.08
CA TYR A 33 -9.10 10.89 -13.71
C TYR A 33 -10.30 11.70 -14.20
N GLN A 34 -11.26 11.01 -14.78
CA GLN A 34 -12.58 11.55 -15.09
C GLN A 34 -13.61 10.81 -14.25
N ALA A 35 -14.35 11.57 -13.43
CA ALA A 35 -15.42 11.01 -12.64
C ALA A 35 -16.56 10.53 -13.56
N PRO A 36 -17.21 9.40 -13.26
CA PRO A 36 -18.41 8.99 -13.98
C PRO A 36 -19.55 10.00 -13.75
N GLU A 37 -20.54 10.01 -14.64
CA GLU A 37 -21.62 10.99 -14.64
C GLU A 37 -22.35 11.11 -13.29
N TRP A 38 -22.62 9.98 -12.64
CA TRP A 38 -23.28 9.94 -11.33
C TRP A 38 -22.45 10.57 -10.19
N ALA A 39 -21.15 10.76 -10.40
CA ALA A 39 -20.19 11.27 -9.43
C ALA A 39 -19.64 12.66 -9.80
N LYS A 40 -20.19 13.32 -10.82
CA LYS A 40 -19.67 14.59 -11.35
C LYS A 40 -19.68 15.74 -10.32
N ASP A 41 -20.68 15.75 -9.44
CA ASP A 41 -20.92 16.81 -8.45
C ASP A 41 -20.20 16.57 -7.11
N ILE A 42 -19.34 15.54 -7.02
CA ILE A 42 -18.55 15.28 -5.82
C ILE A 42 -17.52 16.42 -5.65
N LEU A 43 -17.63 17.14 -4.53
CA LEU A 43 -16.83 18.33 -4.22
C LEU A 43 -15.31 18.12 -4.27
N LYS A 44 -14.83 16.94 -3.85
CA LYS A 44 -13.40 16.59 -3.81
C LYS A 44 -13.14 15.35 -4.64
N LYS A 45 -12.91 15.55 -5.94
CA LYS A 45 -12.50 14.49 -6.86
C LYS A 45 -10.98 14.40 -6.97
N PRO A 46 -10.39 13.20 -7.04
CA PRO A 46 -8.98 13.07 -7.39
C PRO A 46 -8.76 13.50 -8.84
N GLU A 47 -7.62 14.14 -9.12
CA GLU A 47 -7.31 14.60 -10.48
C GLU A 47 -6.47 13.58 -11.26
N LYS A 48 -5.65 12.81 -10.54
CA LYS A 48 -4.68 11.88 -11.10
C LYS A 48 -5.00 10.46 -10.65
N ARG A 49 -4.70 9.51 -11.54
CA ARG A 49 -4.87 8.08 -11.31
C ARG A 49 -3.74 7.31 -11.97
N VAL A 50 -3.21 6.32 -11.28
CA VAL A 50 -2.38 5.25 -11.85
C VAL A 50 -3.17 3.95 -11.85
N LYS A 51 -3.07 3.16 -12.93
CA LYS A 51 -3.80 1.90 -13.07
C LYS A 51 -3.06 0.78 -12.34
N LEU A 52 -3.60 0.33 -11.22
CA LEU A 52 -3.08 -0.77 -10.40
C LEU A 52 -4.09 -1.93 -10.31
N ALA A 53 -5.38 -1.61 -10.27
CA ALA A 53 -6.43 -2.61 -10.15
C ALA A 53 -6.85 -3.13 -11.54
N VAL A 54 -7.00 -4.45 -11.64
CA VAL A 54 -7.70 -5.11 -12.73
C VAL A 54 -9.20 -4.91 -12.52
N LEU A 55 -9.83 -4.11 -13.38
CA LEU A 55 -11.23 -3.71 -13.29
C LEU A 55 -11.94 -3.91 -14.64
N PRO A 56 -13.26 -4.16 -14.65
CA PRO A 56 -14.14 -4.32 -13.49
C PRO A 56 -13.99 -5.69 -12.81
N THR A 57 -14.15 -5.74 -11.49
CA THR A 57 -14.24 -7.00 -10.74
C THR A 57 -15.64 -7.62 -10.88
N PRO A 58 -15.78 -8.95 -10.81
CA PRO A 58 -17.08 -9.59 -10.99
C PRO A 58 -18.05 -9.33 -9.83
N ILE A 59 -19.36 -9.45 -10.10
CA ILE A 59 -20.44 -9.48 -9.12
C ILE A 59 -21.05 -10.86 -9.16
N HIS A 60 -21.05 -11.58 -8.04
CA HIS A 60 -21.58 -12.94 -7.95
C HIS A 60 -22.91 -12.94 -7.20
N LYS A 61 -23.94 -13.55 -7.77
CA LYS A 61 -25.13 -13.92 -6.99
C LYS A 61 -24.75 -15.00 -5.99
N TRP A 62 -25.07 -14.79 -4.72
CA TRP A 62 -24.81 -15.76 -3.67
C TRP A 62 -26.14 -16.30 -3.15
N ARG A 63 -26.28 -17.63 -3.13
CA ARG A 63 -27.43 -18.29 -2.54
C ARG A 63 -27.05 -18.69 -1.12
N LEU A 64 -27.69 -18.08 -0.13
CA LEU A 64 -27.51 -18.41 1.27
C LEU A 64 -28.80 -19.06 1.77
N ASP A 65 -28.67 -20.14 2.53
CA ASP A 65 -29.82 -20.81 3.12
C ASP A 65 -30.52 -19.88 4.12
N GLY A 66 -31.85 -19.87 4.11
CA GLY A 66 -32.66 -19.03 5.00
C GLY A 66 -32.86 -17.58 4.54
N LEU A 67 -32.46 -17.21 3.31
CA LEU A 67 -32.84 -15.91 2.74
C LEU A 67 -34.35 -15.88 2.44
N PRO A 68 -35.05 -14.75 2.70
CA PRO A 68 -36.44 -14.57 2.25
C PRO A 68 -36.58 -14.73 0.73
N GLN A 69 -37.74 -15.22 0.26
CA GLN A 69 -37.96 -15.55 -1.16
C GLN A 69 -37.89 -14.34 -2.09
N ASP A 70 -38.10 -13.13 -1.57
CA ASP A 70 -38.10 -11.85 -2.27
C ASP A 70 -36.76 -11.10 -2.16
N VAL A 71 -35.77 -11.69 -1.50
CA VAL A 71 -34.44 -11.08 -1.34
C VAL A 71 -33.43 -11.78 -2.24
N GLU A 72 -32.57 -10.99 -2.90
CA GLU A 72 -31.42 -11.50 -3.63
C GLU A 72 -30.12 -10.96 -3.02
N LEU A 73 -29.16 -11.84 -2.78
CA LEU A 73 -27.83 -11.47 -2.28
C LEU A 73 -26.79 -11.51 -3.41
N PHE A 74 -26.01 -10.44 -3.51
CA PHE A 74 -24.90 -10.32 -4.45
C PHE A 74 -23.62 -9.92 -3.73
N ILE A 75 -22.48 -10.44 -4.18
CA ILE A 75 -21.15 -10.12 -3.66
C ILE A 75 -20.31 -9.49 -4.76
N LYS A 76 -19.81 -8.28 -4.51
CA LYS A 76 -18.79 -7.63 -5.32
C LYS A 76 -17.42 -8.20 -4.97
N ARG A 77 -16.78 -8.91 -5.90
CA ARG A 77 -15.49 -9.58 -5.70
C ARG A 77 -14.30 -8.62 -5.84
N ASP A 78 -14.28 -7.60 -4.99
CA ASP A 78 -13.20 -6.62 -4.99
C ASP A 78 -11.86 -7.22 -4.58
N ASP A 79 -11.82 -8.36 -3.92
CA ASP A 79 -10.61 -9.15 -3.68
C ASP A 79 -9.90 -9.59 -4.97
N MET A 80 -10.60 -9.62 -6.12
CA MET A 80 -10.05 -10.03 -7.42
C MET A 80 -9.47 -8.87 -8.25
N THR A 81 -9.03 -7.78 -7.63
CA THR A 81 -8.41 -6.65 -8.37
C THR A 81 -6.99 -6.91 -8.86
N GLY A 82 -6.44 -8.12 -8.70
CA GLY A 82 -5.15 -8.52 -9.26
C GLY A 82 -3.90 -7.97 -8.56
N SER A 83 -4.04 -7.05 -7.61
CA SER A 83 -2.94 -6.62 -6.74
C SER A 83 -2.84 -7.56 -5.54
N THR A 84 -1.61 -7.91 -5.19
CA THR A 84 -1.23 -9.14 -4.48
C THR A 84 -1.92 -9.34 -3.12
N LEU A 85 -2.50 -8.32 -2.47
CA LEU A 85 -2.97 -8.46 -1.07
C LEU A 85 -4.17 -7.63 -0.57
N SER A 86 -4.80 -6.74 -1.35
CA SER A 86 -6.02 -6.10 -0.83
C SER A 86 -6.88 -5.39 -1.86
N GLY A 87 -7.98 -6.05 -2.21
CA GLY A 87 -8.98 -5.61 -3.16
C GLY A 87 -9.41 -4.13 -3.08
N ASN A 88 -9.99 -3.77 -1.94
CA ASN A 88 -10.56 -2.44 -1.74
C ASN A 88 -9.49 -1.33 -1.57
N LYS A 89 -8.33 -1.64 -0.98
CA LYS A 89 -7.29 -0.64 -0.73
C LYS A 89 -6.64 -0.21 -2.02
N VAL A 90 -6.47 -1.12 -2.98
CA VAL A 90 -5.86 -0.82 -4.27
C VAL A 90 -6.67 0.22 -5.04
N ARG A 91 -8.01 0.13 -5.02
CA ARG A 91 -8.88 1.15 -5.63
C ARG A 91 -8.60 2.56 -5.12
N LYS A 92 -8.34 2.70 -3.81
CA LYS A 92 -7.99 4.00 -3.20
C LYS A 92 -6.57 4.42 -3.59
N LEU A 93 -5.64 3.47 -3.59
CA LEU A 93 -4.24 3.71 -3.87
C LEU A 93 -3.98 4.18 -5.30
N GLU A 94 -4.78 3.76 -6.28
CA GLU A 94 -4.69 4.27 -7.65
C GLU A 94 -4.72 5.80 -7.72
N PHE A 95 -5.49 6.45 -6.86
CA PHE A 95 -5.60 7.91 -6.82
C PHE A 95 -4.52 8.55 -5.95
N ILE A 96 -4.28 8.01 -4.76
CA ILE A 96 -3.27 8.55 -3.83
C ILE A 96 -1.88 8.48 -4.44
N LEU A 97 -1.52 7.32 -5.02
CA LEU A 97 -0.21 7.12 -5.63
C LEU A 97 -0.13 7.82 -6.99
N GLY A 98 -1.26 7.94 -7.71
CA GLY A 98 -1.32 8.75 -8.93
C GLY A 98 -0.99 10.22 -8.67
N ASP A 99 -1.54 10.80 -7.60
CA ASP A 99 -1.22 12.15 -7.14
C ASP A 99 0.24 12.26 -6.67
N ALA A 100 0.72 11.33 -5.84
CA ALA A 100 2.12 11.32 -5.37
C ALA A 100 3.13 11.27 -6.55
N LEU A 101 2.91 10.40 -7.53
CA LEU A 101 3.73 10.32 -8.73
C LEU A 101 3.68 11.63 -9.55
N SER A 102 2.50 12.24 -9.68
CA SER A 102 2.36 13.51 -10.41
C SER A 102 3.13 14.68 -9.78
N ARG A 103 3.37 14.60 -8.46
CA ARG A 103 4.16 15.57 -7.69
C ARG A 103 5.65 15.22 -7.64
N GLY A 104 6.08 14.13 -8.28
CA GLY A 104 7.47 13.67 -8.25
C GLY A 104 7.92 13.15 -6.88
N CYS A 105 6.99 12.68 -6.04
CA CYS A 105 7.35 12.05 -4.77
C CYS A 105 8.21 10.80 -5.01
N LYS A 106 9.22 10.57 -4.16
CA LYS A 106 10.10 9.39 -4.21
C LYS A 106 9.68 8.28 -3.27
N ALA A 107 8.86 8.62 -2.27
CA ALA A 107 8.47 7.69 -1.22
C ALA A 107 7.03 7.93 -0.75
N VAL A 108 6.48 6.92 -0.08
CA VAL A 108 5.20 7.00 0.61
C VAL A 108 5.32 6.56 2.06
N ILE A 109 4.64 7.27 2.94
CA ILE A 109 4.62 7.00 4.37
C ILE A 109 3.17 6.71 4.78
N THR A 110 2.91 5.54 5.36
CA THR A 110 1.57 5.19 5.86
C THR A 110 1.61 4.54 7.24
N CYS A 111 0.47 4.49 7.92
CA CYS A 111 0.34 3.87 9.23
C CYS A 111 -0.80 2.84 9.27
N GLY A 112 -0.69 1.87 10.16
CA GLY A 112 -1.71 0.84 10.34
C GLY A 112 -1.46 -0.03 11.56
N SER A 113 -2.30 -1.04 11.75
CA SER A 113 -2.03 -2.12 12.70
C SER A 113 -0.92 -3.05 12.18
N ILE A 114 -0.38 -3.88 13.06
CA ILE A 114 0.64 -4.87 12.73
C ILE A 114 0.25 -5.80 11.58
N GLN A 115 -1.03 -6.11 11.36
CA GLN A 115 -1.51 -6.99 10.27
C GLN A 115 -2.31 -6.22 9.20
N SER A 116 -1.97 -4.94 8.99
CA SER A 116 -2.76 -4.04 8.14
C SER A 116 -2.70 -4.40 6.65
N ASN A 117 -3.83 -4.83 6.09
CA ASN A 117 -4.03 -4.95 4.64
C ASN A 117 -3.66 -3.66 3.87
N HIS A 118 -3.93 -2.49 4.46
CA HIS A 118 -3.59 -1.22 3.83
C HIS A 118 -2.07 -1.02 3.73
N CYS A 119 -1.33 -1.26 4.80
CA CYS A 119 0.12 -1.08 4.79
C CYS A 119 0.79 -2.01 3.79
N ARG A 120 0.28 -3.24 3.66
CA ARG A 120 0.78 -4.21 2.68
C ARG A 120 0.48 -3.82 1.24
N ALA A 121 -0.77 -3.46 0.96
CA ALA A 121 -1.15 -2.98 -0.36
C ALA A 121 -0.35 -1.73 -0.75
N THR A 122 -0.13 -0.80 0.18
CA THR A 122 0.69 0.38 -0.05
C THR A 122 2.15 0.02 -0.33
N ALA A 123 2.74 -0.90 0.45
CA ALA A 123 4.13 -1.35 0.25
C ALA A 123 4.35 -1.96 -1.14
N VAL A 124 3.47 -2.89 -1.52
CA VAL A 124 3.53 -3.56 -2.83
C VAL A 124 3.33 -2.53 -3.96
N ALA A 125 2.26 -1.74 -3.89
CA ALA A 125 1.95 -0.76 -4.93
C ALA A 125 3.03 0.32 -5.05
N ALA A 126 3.61 0.78 -3.93
CA ALA A 126 4.73 1.71 -3.94
C ALA A 126 5.92 1.10 -4.69
N ARG A 127 6.30 -0.13 -4.35
CA ARG A 127 7.43 -0.81 -4.99
C ARG A 127 7.19 -1.07 -6.48
N GLU A 128 5.98 -1.46 -6.89
CA GLU A 128 5.61 -1.60 -8.32
C GLU A 128 5.76 -0.28 -9.10
N LEU A 129 5.53 0.85 -8.44
CA LEU A 129 5.61 2.19 -9.03
C LEU A 129 6.99 2.85 -8.89
N GLY A 130 7.99 2.14 -8.33
CA GLY A 130 9.33 2.68 -8.10
C GLY A 130 9.41 3.68 -6.94
N LEU A 131 8.46 3.65 -6.02
CA LEU A 131 8.45 4.45 -4.80
C LEU A 131 8.99 3.66 -3.62
N ASP A 132 9.76 4.33 -2.75
CA ASP A 132 10.10 3.80 -1.43
C ASP A 132 8.88 3.80 -0.52
N SER A 133 8.85 2.91 0.48
CA SER A 133 7.72 2.80 1.40
C SER A 133 8.15 2.70 2.85
N TYR A 134 7.50 3.51 3.68
CA TYR A 134 7.75 3.64 5.12
C TYR A 134 6.45 3.35 5.87
N LEU A 135 6.47 2.33 6.73
CA LEU A 135 5.28 1.80 7.39
C LEU A 135 5.39 2.01 8.91
N LEU A 136 4.46 2.76 9.48
CA LEU A 136 4.32 2.91 10.92
C LEU A 136 3.28 1.91 11.43
N LEU A 137 3.73 0.83 12.08
CA LEU A 137 2.88 -0.26 12.52
C LEU A 137 2.62 -0.18 14.03
N ARG A 138 1.36 -0.06 14.40
CA ARG A 138 0.89 -0.08 15.79
C ARG A 138 1.05 -1.48 16.39
N ASN A 139 1.80 -1.58 17.48
CA ASN A 139 2.08 -2.82 18.18
C ASN A 139 1.84 -2.70 19.70
N LYS A 140 1.40 -3.80 20.32
CA LYS A 140 1.22 -3.88 21.79
C LYS A 140 2.53 -4.14 22.52
N SER A 141 3.45 -4.90 21.92
CA SER A 141 4.72 -5.30 22.51
C SER A 141 5.87 -4.84 21.60
N PRO A 142 6.96 -4.27 22.14
CA PRO A 142 8.15 -3.96 21.36
C PRO A 142 8.89 -5.24 20.90
N ILE A 143 8.62 -6.38 21.53
CA ILE A 143 9.19 -7.69 21.18
C ILE A 143 8.14 -8.48 20.40
N LEU A 144 8.50 -8.90 19.19
CA LEU A 144 7.63 -9.69 18.32
C LEU A 144 7.96 -11.18 18.47
N PRO A 145 7.01 -12.04 18.89
CA PRO A 145 7.07 -13.43 18.50
C PRO A 145 6.97 -13.48 16.96
N CYS A 146 7.81 -14.30 16.33
CA CYS A 146 7.95 -14.40 14.87
C CYS A 146 6.62 -14.59 14.10
N PHE A 147 5.60 -15.16 14.75
CA PHE A 147 4.30 -15.44 14.15
C PHE A 147 3.39 -14.21 13.95
N ASP A 148 3.45 -13.21 14.84
CA ASP A 148 2.58 -12.03 14.77
C ASP A 148 2.94 -11.09 13.60
N ASN A 149 4.06 -11.35 12.92
CA ASN A 149 4.56 -10.58 11.78
C ASN A 149 4.44 -11.27 10.43
N LEU A 150 4.01 -12.54 10.37
CA LEU A 150 4.03 -13.30 9.11
C LEU A 150 3.25 -12.62 7.99
N GLY A 151 2.10 -12.04 8.32
CA GLY A 151 1.34 -11.30 7.32
C GLY A 151 2.05 -10.07 6.78
N ASN A 152 3.07 -9.49 7.44
CA ASN A 152 3.90 -8.40 6.89
C ASN A 152 5.05 -8.86 5.99
N LEU A 153 5.24 -10.16 5.81
CA LEU A 153 6.24 -10.72 4.89
C LEU A 153 6.25 -10.00 3.53
N PRO A 154 5.11 -9.68 2.91
CA PRO A 154 5.10 -8.98 1.63
C PRO A 154 5.67 -7.56 1.71
N SER A 155 5.40 -6.82 2.78
CA SER A 155 6.02 -5.50 3.00
C SER A 155 7.53 -5.60 3.16
N MET A 156 8.01 -6.63 3.88
CA MET A 156 9.44 -6.86 4.06
C MET A 156 10.12 -7.27 2.75
N LEU A 157 9.49 -8.14 1.95
CA LEU A 157 9.98 -8.54 0.63
C LEU A 157 9.98 -7.37 -0.37
N CYS A 158 9.03 -6.45 -0.24
CA CYS A 158 9.03 -5.18 -0.98
C CYS A 158 10.04 -4.17 -0.44
N GLY A 159 10.92 -4.53 0.50
CA GLY A 159 11.95 -3.65 1.05
C GLY A 159 11.41 -2.41 1.77
N SER A 160 10.19 -2.47 2.32
CA SER A 160 9.62 -1.36 3.10
C SER A 160 10.38 -1.16 4.42
N GLN A 161 10.56 0.10 4.81
CA GLN A 161 11.08 0.45 6.13
C GLN A 161 9.96 0.43 7.17
N ILE A 162 10.09 -0.42 8.19
CA ILE A 162 9.03 -0.65 9.19
C ILE A 162 9.43 -0.04 10.53
N TYR A 163 8.56 0.80 11.07
CA TYR A 163 8.70 1.42 12.38
C TYR A 163 7.55 0.98 13.28
N PHE A 164 7.86 0.45 14.45
CA PHE A 164 6.84 0.09 15.44
C PHE A 164 6.50 1.29 16.31
N ILE A 165 5.20 1.54 16.48
CA ILE A 165 4.68 2.57 17.39
C ILE A 165 3.74 1.93 18.41
N PRO A 166 3.57 2.52 19.61
CA PRO A 166 2.63 2.01 20.61
C PRO A 166 1.21 1.85 20.04
N LYS A 167 0.50 0.79 20.45
CA LYS A 167 -0.86 0.51 19.95
C LYS A 167 -1.82 1.69 20.12
N ASN A 168 -1.69 2.43 21.21
CA ASN A 168 -2.57 3.55 21.56
C ASN A 168 -2.08 4.91 21.01
N SER A 169 -1.09 4.91 20.10
CA SER A 169 -0.60 6.13 19.47
C SER A 169 -1.71 6.85 18.69
N LYS A 170 -1.99 8.09 19.10
CA LYS A 170 -2.93 8.99 18.43
C LYS A 170 -2.29 9.61 17.19
N TYR A 171 -3.14 9.98 16.24
CA TYR A 171 -2.68 10.51 14.95
C TYR A 171 -1.91 11.82 15.11
N GLU A 172 -2.54 12.85 15.68
CA GLU A 172 -1.96 14.20 15.80
C GLU A 172 -0.72 14.27 16.69
N THR A 173 -0.68 13.50 17.78
CA THR A 173 0.39 13.64 18.79
C THR A 173 1.60 12.74 18.55
N THR A 174 1.45 11.67 17.76
CA THR A 174 2.50 10.64 17.65
C THR A 174 2.77 10.27 16.20
N ILE A 175 1.72 9.94 15.44
CA ILE A 175 1.90 9.43 14.07
C ILE A 175 2.31 10.54 13.13
N LYS A 176 1.54 11.64 13.09
CA LYS A 176 1.79 12.75 12.19
C LYS A 176 3.17 13.38 12.42
N PRO A 177 3.60 13.71 13.65
CA PRO A 177 4.96 14.21 13.89
C PRO A 177 6.04 13.24 13.40
N LYS A 178 5.84 11.92 13.58
CA LYS A 178 6.79 10.92 13.09
C LYS A 178 6.79 10.81 11.56
N GLN A 179 5.64 10.93 10.91
CA GLN A 179 5.55 10.97 9.45
C GLN A 179 6.23 12.22 8.88
N GLU A 180 6.02 13.38 9.48
CA GLU A 180 6.68 14.64 9.09
C GLU A 180 8.19 14.59 9.33
N GLN A 181 8.63 13.98 10.44
CA GLN A 181 10.04 13.74 10.68
C GLN A 181 10.66 12.87 9.57
N LEU A 182 10.03 11.74 9.26
CA LEU A 182 10.50 10.84 8.21
C LEU A 182 10.49 11.52 6.84
N ALA A 183 9.48 12.33 6.53
CA ALA A 183 9.41 13.08 5.28
C ALA A 183 10.63 14.00 5.10
N ARG A 184 11.04 14.73 6.14
CA ARG A 184 12.24 15.58 6.13
C ARG A 184 13.56 14.80 5.99
N GLU A 185 13.59 13.54 6.42
CA GLU A 185 14.77 12.67 6.30
C GLU A 185 14.92 12.05 4.89
N ILE A 186 13.85 12.05 4.09
CA ILE A 186 13.78 11.44 2.75
C ILE A 186 14.05 12.47 1.64
N GLU A 187 13.80 13.76 1.91
CA GLU A 187 14.14 14.88 1.00
C GLU A 187 15.65 14.99 0.76
#